data_AF-A0A6I4HXB8-F1
#
_entry.id   AF-A0A6I4HXB8-F1
#
_cell.length_a   1.000
_cell.length_b   1.000
_cell.length_c   1.000
_cell.angle_alpha   90.00
_cell.angle_beta   90.00
_cell.angle_gamma   90.00
#
_symmetry.space_group_name_H-M   'P 1'
#
loop_
_entity.id
_entity.type
_entity.pdbx_description
1 polymer ?
#
loop_
_entity_poly.entity_id
_entity_poly.type
_entity_poly.pdbx_seq_one_letter_code
_entity_poly.pdbx_strand_id
1 'polypeptide(L)'
;METIEIKKQSKRIFAQEANLSGSRFHNAMLNDWDLNDVAMCNLKIVNANLSDLEIEGAQMGGAYIHNVGGPPEGHPAYDPNFKQRPVKFEDCNLNNSTMSDCYLGSFTITNCNLTNAKIEDCNLAGMTINGILVSDLLAAYRNAVK
;
A
#
# COMPACT_ATOMS: atom_id res chain seq x y z
N MET A 1 -19.72 -0.37 26.91
CA MET A 1 -19.63 -1.76 26.42
C MET A 1 -18.70 -2.50 27.35
N GLU A 2 -19.04 -3.72 27.74
CA GLU A 2 -18.19 -4.55 28.59
C GLU A 2 -17.08 -5.19 27.75
N THR A 3 -15.85 -5.21 28.27
CA THR A 3 -14.69 -5.76 27.57
C THR A 3 -14.50 -7.22 27.94
N ILE A 4 -14.48 -8.11 26.94
CA ILE A 4 -14.02 -9.49 27.13
C ILE A 4 -12.50 -9.51 27.01
N GLU A 5 -11.81 -9.88 28.08
CA GLU A 5 -10.35 -9.93 28.10
C GLU A 5 -9.83 -11.33 27.75
N ILE A 6 -9.02 -11.43 26.69
CA ILE A 6 -8.37 -12.66 26.25
C ILE A 6 -6.86 -12.50 26.42
N LYS A 7 -6.28 -13.20 27.41
CA LYS A 7 -4.86 -13.13 27.75
C LYS A 7 -4.20 -14.50 27.65
N LYS A 8 -3.00 -14.54 27.03
CA LYS A 8 -2.15 -15.74 26.94
C LYS A 8 -2.90 -16.98 26.49
N GLN A 9 -3.69 -16.84 25.43
CA GLN A 9 -4.57 -17.89 24.91
C GLN A 9 -4.20 -18.20 23.46
N SER A 10 -4.33 -19.47 23.06
CA SER A 10 -4.11 -19.95 21.69
C SER A 10 -5.41 -20.35 20.98
N LYS A 11 -6.56 -20.26 21.66
CA LYS A 11 -7.88 -20.43 21.06
C LYS A 11 -8.18 -19.31 20.07
N ARG A 12 -8.93 -19.66 19.02
CA ARG A 12 -9.47 -18.72 18.04
C ARG A 12 -10.59 -17.88 18.64
N ILE A 13 -10.68 -16.63 18.19
CA ILE A 13 -11.86 -15.78 18.40
C ILE A 13 -12.78 -16.02 17.21
N PHE A 14 -14.04 -16.35 17.48
CA PHE A 14 -15.09 -16.41 16.48
C PHE A 14 -16.16 -15.39 16.85
N ALA A 15 -16.44 -14.47 15.94
CA ALA A 15 -17.39 -13.38 16.14
C ALA A 15 -18.32 -13.31 14.92
N GLN A 16 -19.62 -13.52 15.14
CA GLN A 16 -20.66 -13.46 14.12
C GLN A 16 -21.71 -12.48 14.61
N GLU A 17 -22.12 -11.55 13.73
CA GLU A 17 -23.12 -10.50 14.07
C GLU A 17 -22.75 -9.69 15.34
N ALA A 18 -21.45 -9.57 15.62
CA ALA A 18 -20.94 -8.93 16.82
C ALA A 18 -20.34 -7.55 16.51
N ASN A 19 -20.58 -6.58 17.39
CA ASN A 19 -19.90 -5.30 17.33
C ASN A 19 -18.59 -5.36 18.12
N LEU A 20 -17.46 -5.46 17.41
CA LEU A 20 -16.11 -5.43 17.98
C LEU A 20 -15.46 -4.03 17.94
N SER A 21 -16.23 -2.98 17.65
CA SER A 21 -15.71 -1.61 17.57
C SER A 21 -15.01 -1.20 18.86
N GLY A 22 -13.81 -0.62 18.73
CA GLY A 22 -12.98 -0.21 19.87
C GLY A 22 -12.15 -1.35 20.49
N SER A 23 -12.28 -2.59 20.01
CA SER A 23 -11.40 -3.69 20.40
C SER A 23 -9.94 -3.39 20.05
N ARG A 24 -9.00 -3.91 20.84
CA ARG A 24 -7.57 -3.71 20.64
C ARG A 24 -6.82 -5.03 20.71
N PHE A 25 -5.94 -5.25 19.74
CA PHE A 25 -5.05 -6.39 19.66
C PHE A 25 -3.61 -5.90 19.76
N HIS A 26 -2.97 -6.11 20.91
CA HIS A 26 -1.57 -5.71 21.15
C HIS A 26 -0.70 -6.95 21.31
N ASN A 27 0.42 -7.00 20.59
CA ASN A 27 1.35 -8.14 20.60
C ASN A 27 0.63 -9.48 20.35
N ALA A 28 -0.35 -9.47 19.44
CA ALA A 28 -1.17 -10.60 19.09
C ALA A 28 -0.79 -11.13 17.70
N MET A 29 -0.85 -12.45 17.53
CA MET A 29 -0.78 -13.09 16.22
C MET A 29 -2.19 -13.09 15.61
N LEU A 30 -2.34 -12.47 14.45
CA LEU A 30 -3.60 -12.35 13.70
C LEU A 30 -3.45 -12.96 12.29
N ASN A 31 -2.62 -13.99 12.17
CA ASN A 31 -2.43 -14.72 10.92
C ASN A 31 -3.70 -15.49 10.57
N ASP A 32 -3.92 -15.71 9.28
CA ASP A 32 -5.09 -16.43 8.75
C ASP A 32 -6.43 -15.85 9.22
N TRP A 33 -6.47 -14.53 9.47
CA TRP A 33 -7.68 -13.85 9.90
C TRP A 33 -8.59 -13.60 8.70
N ASP A 34 -9.82 -14.07 8.80
CA ASP A 34 -10.88 -13.89 7.82
C ASP A 34 -11.81 -12.72 8.22
N LEU A 35 -12.00 -11.76 7.31
CA LEU A 35 -12.74 -10.52 7.51
C LEU A 35 -13.73 -10.27 6.35
N ASN A 36 -14.73 -11.13 6.25
CA ASN A 36 -15.81 -11.02 5.25
C ASN A 36 -16.96 -10.17 5.76
N ASP A 37 -17.45 -9.25 4.93
CA ASP A 37 -18.61 -8.38 5.20
C ASP A 37 -18.51 -7.56 6.50
N VAL A 38 -17.30 -7.07 6.82
CA VAL A 38 -17.04 -6.26 8.01
C VAL A 38 -16.91 -4.77 7.70
N ALA A 39 -17.38 -3.92 8.62
CA ALA A 39 -17.10 -2.49 8.58
C ALA A 39 -15.81 -2.18 9.36
N MET A 40 -14.77 -1.76 8.65
CA MET A 40 -13.46 -1.39 9.22
C MET A 40 -13.18 0.13 9.15
N CYS A 41 -14.23 0.95 9.18
CA CYS A 41 -14.10 2.40 9.17
C CYS A 41 -13.27 2.89 10.37
N ASN A 42 -12.27 3.73 10.12
CA ASN A 42 -11.32 4.24 11.13
C ASN A 42 -10.43 3.18 11.79
N LEU A 43 -10.28 2.00 11.18
CA LEU A 43 -9.30 1.01 11.62
C LEU A 43 -7.89 1.57 11.48
N LYS A 44 -7.06 1.36 12.51
CA LYS A 44 -5.66 1.77 12.52
C LYS A 44 -4.77 0.55 12.69
N ILE A 45 -3.95 0.27 11.69
CA ILE A 45 -2.94 -0.78 11.71
C ILE A 45 -1.56 -0.11 11.75
N VAL A 46 -0.77 -0.35 12.80
CA VAL A 46 0.56 0.24 12.99
C VAL A 46 1.53 -0.82 13.46
N ASN A 47 2.75 -0.79 12.93
CA ASN A 47 3.82 -1.73 13.28
C ASN A 47 3.38 -3.20 13.12
N ALA A 48 2.57 -3.47 12.11
CA ALA A 48 2.09 -4.81 11.78
C ALA A 48 2.81 -5.33 10.54
N ASN A 49 3.06 -6.63 10.50
CA ASN A 49 3.43 -7.30 9.27
C ASN A 49 2.15 -7.62 8.49
N LEU A 50 1.93 -6.91 7.38
CA LEU A 50 0.82 -7.13 6.43
C LEU A 50 1.29 -7.84 5.15
N SER A 51 2.40 -8.58 5.24
CA SER A 51 2.83 -9.48 4.19
C SER A 51 1.68 -10.40 3.79
N ASP A 52 1.46 -10.53 2.48
CA ASP A 52 0.45 -11.42 1.90
C ASP A 52 -1.01 -11.03 2.25
N LEU A 53 -1.24 -9.80 2.72
CA LEU A 53 -2.59 -9.24 2.88
C LEU A 53 -3.27 -9.13 1.52
N GLU A 54 -4.48 -9.69 1.43
CA GLU A 54 -5.40 -9.52 0.31
C GLU A 54 -6.55 -8.58 0.72
N ILE A 55 -6.86 -7.62 -0.15
CA ILE A 55 -8.01 -6.73 0.00
C ILE A 55 -8.79 -6.80 -1.31
N GLU A 56 -9.83 -7.62 -1.34
CA GLU A 56 -10.73 -7.79 -2.47
C GLU A 56 -12.06 -7.08 -2.21
N GLY A 57 -12.58 -6.35 -3.20
CA GLY A 57 -13.93 -5.75 -3.13
C GLY A 57 -14.12 -4.66 -2.07
N ALA A 58 -13.06 -4.15 -1.44
CA ALA A 58 -13.17 -3.20 -0.33
C ALA A 58 -13.23 -1.73 -0.79
N GLN A 59 -14.01 -0.92 -0.07
CA GLN A 59 -13.98 0.54 -0.23
C GLN A 59 -12.76 1.13 0.49
N MET A 60 -11.79 1.64 -0.28
CA MET A 60 -10.55 2.25 0.26
C MET A 60 -10.46 3.78 0.09
N GLY A 61 -11.54 4.43 -0.34
CA GLY A 61 -11.57 5.88 -0.51
C GLY A 61 -11.21 6.61 0.79
N GLY A 62 -10.17 7.45 0.74
CA GLY A 62 -9.64 8.18 1.90
C GLY A 62 -8.66 7.40 2.79
N ALA A 63 -8.31 6.16 2.43
CA ALA A 63 -7.26 5.42 3.14
C ALA A 63 -5.92 6.17 3.08
N TYR A 64 -5.21 6.23 4.20
CA TYR A 64 -3.88 6.84 4.29
C TYR A 64 -2.84 5.76 4.56
N ILE A 65 -2.16 5.34 3.49
CA ILE A 65 -1.15 4.27 3.51
C ILE A 65 0.21 4.92 3.39
N HIS A 66 0.99 4.90 4.48
CA HIS A 66 2.28 5.57 4.56
C HIS A 66 3.28 4.74 5.36
N ASN A 67 4.58 5.00 5.15
CA ASN A 67 5.68 4.26 5.80
C ASN A 67 5.59 2.74 5.61
N VAL A 68 5.17 2.30 4.41
CA VAL A 68 5.11 0.90 4.03
C VAL A 68 6.45 0.48 3.45
N GLY A 69 7.03 -0.59 4.01
CA GLY A 69 8.31 -1.11 3.58
C GLY A 69 8.97 -1.94 4.68
N GLY A 70 10.23 -2.29 4.46
CA GLY A 70 11.08 -2.86 5.50
C GLY A 70 11.40 -1.83 6.59
N PRO A 71 11.93 -2.28 7.73
CA PRO A 71 12.36 -1.36 8.78
C PRO A 71 13.38 -0.35 8.24
N PRO A 72 13.28 0.94 8.61
CA PRO A 72 14.20 1.96 8.13
C PRO A 72 15.59 1.82 8.75
N GLU A 73 16.59 2.46 8.13
CA GLU A 73 17.95 2.52 8.68
C GLU A 73 17.94 3.05 10.13
N GLY A 74 18.70 2.38 11.01
CA GLY A 74 18.74 2.67 12.44
C GLY A 74 17.69 1.92 13.29
N HIS A 75 16.72 1.24 12.69
CA HIS A 75 15.81 0.36 13.43
C HIS A 75 16.53 -0.94 13.88
N PRO A 76 16.23 -1.53 15.06
CA PRO A 76 16.89 -2.77 15.53
C PRO A 76 16.74 -3.98 14.59
N ALA A 77 15.70 -3.96 13.74
CA ALA A 77 15.44 -4.97 12.71
C ALA A 77 15.79 -4.49 11.29
N TYR A 78 16.56 -3.40 11.16
CA TYR A 78 17.05 -2.94 9.85
C TYR A 78 17.91 -4.02 9.21
N ASP A 79 17.58 -4.35 7.96
CA ASP A 79 18.39 -5.21 7.13
C ASP A 79 18.71 -4.43 5.84
N PRO A 80 20.00 -4.08 5.58
CA PRO A 80 20.39 -3.38 4.37
C PRO A 80 20.18 -4.22 3.10
N ASN A 81 19.98 -5.54 3.24
CA ASN A 81 19.66 -6.44 2.14
C ASN A 81 18.16 -6.71 2.01
N PHE A 82 17.31 -6.06 2.82
CA PHE A 82 15.87 -6.21 2.73
C PHE A 82 15.39 -5.85 1.32
N LYS A 83 14.61 -6.74 0.73
CA LYS A 83 13.96 -6.51 -0.56
C LYS A 83 12.45 -6.56 -0.37
N GLN A 84 11.81 -5.42 -0.60
CA GLN A 84 10.37 -5.34 -0.59
C GLN A 84 9.80 -6.20 -1.72
N ARG A 85 8.88 -7.11 -1.39
CA ARG A 85 8.08 -7.80 -2.40
C ARG A 85 7.14 -6.78 -3.07
N PRO A 86 6.86 -6.89 -4.37
CA PRO A 86 6.00 -5.94 -5.07
C PRO A 86 4.61 -5.82 -4.42
N VAL A 87 4.08 -4.60 -4.38
CA VAL A 87 2.67 -4.34 -4.09
C VAL A 87 1.95 -4.23 -5.43
N LYS A 88 0.82 -4.94 -5.60
CA LYS A 88 0.03 -4.94 -6.83
C LYS A 88 -1.30 -4.23 -6.58
N PHE A 89 -1.65 -3.32 -7.48
CA PHE A 89 -3.00 -2.77 -7.60
C PHE A 89 -3.54 -3.21 -8.96
N GLU A 90 -4.61 -3.98 -8.96
CA GLU A 90 -5.25 -4.54 -10.15
C GLU A 90 -6.73 -4.18 -10.11
N ASP A 91 -7.28 -3.73 -11.23
CA ASP A 91 -8.68 -3.32 -11.37
C ASP A 91 -9.17 -2.32 -10.28
N CYS A 92 -8.24 -1.49 -9.80
CA CYS A 92 -8.49 -0.48 -8.78
C CYS A 92 -8.81 0.89 -9.40
N ASN A 93 -9.79 1.60 -8.83
CA ASN A 93 -10.01 3.02 -9.13
C ASN A 93 -9.22 3.90 -8.16
N LEU A 94 -8.09 4.44 -8.64
CA LEU A 94 -7.19 5.32 -7.87
C LEU A 94 -7.31 6.79 -8.29
N ASN A 95 -8.46 7.21 -8.87
CA ASN A 95 -8.66 8.59 -9.31
C ASN A 95 -8.42 9.60 -8.17
N ASN A 96 -7.74 10.70 -8.50
CA ASN A 96 -7.36 11.76 -7.56
C ASN A 96 -6.43 11.32 -6.41
N SER A 97 -5.82 10.14 -6.50
CA SER A 97 -4.81 9.69 -5.56
C SER A 97 -3.43 10.27 -5.89
N THR A 98 -2.60 10.42 -4.87
CA THR A 98 -1.23 10.96 -5.00
C THR A 98 -0.24 9.93 -4.47
N MET A 99 0.88 9.78 -5.18
CA MET A 99 2.06 9.06 -4.70
C MET A 99 3.21 10.06 -4.63
N SER A 100 3.59 10.49 -3.43
CA SER A 100 4.67 11.44 -3.18
C SER A 100 5.77 10.77 -2.34
N ASP A 101 7.03 11.13 -2.58
CA ASP A 101 8.19 10.63 -1.83
C ASP A 101 8.29 9.10 -1.80
N CYS A 102 7.85 8.44 -2.88
CA CYS A 102 7.84 7.00 -3.03
C CYS A 102 9.01 6.51 -3.88
N TYR A 103 9.61 5.37 -3.52
CA TYR A 103 10.53 4.65 -4.40
C TYR A 103 9.75 3.74 -5.35
N LEU A 104 9.66 4.13 -6.62
CA LEU A 104 8.95 3.41 -7.69
C LEU A 104 9.92 2.77 -8.71
N GLY A 105 11.12 2.38 -8.26
CA GLY A 105 12.09 1.71 -9.12
C GLY A 105 11.53 0.41 -9.70
N SER A 106 11.61 0.24 -11.02
CA SER A 106 11.01 -0.90 -11.77
C SER A 106 9.48 -1.00 -11.66
N PHE A 107 8.78 0.05 -11.23
CA PHE A 107 7.32 0.09 -11.24
C PHE A 107 6.79 0.12 -12.68
N THR A 108 5.73 -0.65 -12.93
CA THR A 108 5.13 -0.80 -14.26
C THR A 108 3.67 -0.40 -14.21
N ILE A 109 3.25 0.47 -15.13
CA ILE A 109 1.87 0.88 -15.33
C ILE A 109 1.44 0.41 -16.71
N THR A 110 0.52 -0.54 -16.78
CA THR A 110 0.06 -1.16 -18.03
C THR A 110 -1.46 -1.18 -18.09
N ASN A 111 -2.01 -0.92 -19.28
CA ASN A 111 -3.46 -0.93 -19.53
C ASN A 111 -4.27 -0.01 -18.59
N CYS A 112 -3.65 1.05 -18.07
CA CYS A 112 -4.32 2.05 -17.23
C CYS A 112 -4.75 3.27 -18.05
N ASN A 113 -5.87 3.88 -17.65
CA ASN A 113 -6.22 5.22 -18.13
C ASN A 113 -5.37 6.27 -17.38
N LEU A 114 -4.45 6.92 -18.10
CA LEU A 114 -3.57 7.96 -17.56
C LEU A 114 -4.02 9.38 -17.93
N THR A 115 -5.30 9.57 -18.25
CA THR A 115 -5.85 10.90 -18.53
C THR A 115 -5.59 11.83 -17.34
N ASN A 116 -5.01 13.00 -17.61
CA ASN A 116 -4.61 14.01 -16.61
C ASN A 116 -3.53 13.56 -15.61
N ALA A 117 -2.86 12.42 -15.83
CA ALA A 117 -1.73 12.02 -15.00
C ALA A 117 -0.59 13.03 -15.12
N LYS A 118 0.06 13.31 -13.99
CA LYS A 118 1.21 14.22 -13.90
C LYS A 118 2.40 13.50 -13.30
N ILE A 119 3.57 13.77 -13.86
CA ILE A 119 4.85 13.33 -13.31
C ILE A 119 5.68 14.61 -13.15
N GLU A 120 5.77 15.09 -11.92
CA GLU A 120 6.38 16.38 -11.56
C GLU A 120 7.50 16.12 -10.54
N ASP A 121 8.61 16.84 -10.68
CA ASP A 121 9.77 16.79 -9.76
C ASP A 121 10.32 15.38 -9.45
N CYS A 122 10.18 14.45 -10.40
CA CYS A 122 10.66 13.08 -10.30
C CYS A 122 12.02 12.89 -11.00
N ASN A 123 12.81 11.93 -10.51
CA ASN A 123 13.92 11.39 -11.30
C ASN A 123 13.37 10.48 -12.42
N LEU A 124 13.49 10.94 -13.68
CA LEU A 124 12.97 10.23 -14.86
C LEU A 124 14.01 9.32 -15.54
N ALA A 125 15.20 9.14 -14.94
CA ALA A 125 16.26 8.32 -15.53
C ALA A 125 15.79 6.87 -15.77
N GLY A 126 15.91 6.40 -17.02
CA GLY A 126 15.47 5.07 -17.43
C GLY A 126 13.95 4.89 -17.56
N MET A 127 13.14 5.92 -17.28
CA MET A 127 11.69 5.85 -17.49
C MET A 127 11.38 5.76 -18.99
N THR A 128 10.43 4.88 -19.34
CA THR A 128 9.99 4.71 -20.73
C THR A 128 8.47 4.92 -20.88
N ILE A 129 8.05 5.42 -22.03
CA ILE A 129 6.65 5.44 -22.48
C ILE A 129 6.60 4.65 -23.78
N ASN A 130 5.84 3.55 -23.81
CA ASN A 130 5.77 2.63 -24.94
C ASN A 130 7.16 2.17 -25.43
N GLY A 131 8.09 1.94 -24.50
CA GLY A 131 9.46 1.52 -24.78
C GLY A 131 10.43 2.65 -25.20
N ILE A 132 9.96 3.89 -25.34
CA ILE A 132 10.80 5.05 -25.69
C ILE A 132 11.25 5.76 -24.41
N LEU A 133 12.55 6.04 -24.29
CA LEU A 133 13.07 6.80 -23.15
C LEU A 133 12.45 8.19 -23.07
N VAL A 134 11.98 8.58 -21.89
CA VAL A 134 11.39 9.90 -21.68
C VAL A 134 12.41 11.03 -21.86
N SER A 135 13.69 10.77 -21.57
CA SER A 135 14.78 11.69 -21.91
C SER A 135 14.80 12.06 -23.39
N ASP A 136 14.57 11.06 -24.26
CA ASP A 136 14.64 11.22 -25.71
C ASP A 136 13.39 11.94 -26.22
N LEU A 137 12.21 11.61 -25.68
CA LEU A 137 10.96 12.33 -25.96
C LEU A 137 11.08 13.82 -25.62
N LEU A 138 11.63 14.15 -24.44
CA LEU A 138 11.84 15.53 -24.01
C LEU A 138 12.88 16.26 -24.85
N ALA A 139 13.97 15.57 -25.25
CA ALA A 139 14.97 16.14 -26.14
C ALA A 139 14.39 16.44 -27.54
N ALA A 140 13.60 15.52 -28.09
CA ALA A 140 12.91 15.70 -29.36
C ALA A 140 11.96 16.90 -29.32
N TYR A 141 11.13 17.02 -28.27
CA TYR A 141 10.25 18.17 -28.09
C TYR A 141 11.04 19.49 -28.06
N ARG A 142 12.08 19.58 -27.21
CA ARG A 142 12.92 20.80 -27.08
C ARG A 142 13.57 21.22 -28.38
N ASN A 143 13.88 20.29 -29.28
CA ASN A 143 14.44 20.60 -30.59
C ASN A 143 13.36 21.05 -31.59
N ALA A 144 12.11 20.59 -31.46
CA ALA A 144 11.01 20.95 -32.34
C ALA A 144 10.37 22.32 -32.04
N VAL A 145 10.47 22.80 -30.79
CA VAL A 145 9.98 24.14 -30.38
C VAL A 145 11.06 25.24 -30.44
N LYS A 146 12.25 24.94 -30.96
CA LYS A 146 13.25 25.95 -31.35
C LYS A 146 13.06 26.37 -32.80
#